data_AF-A0A0R1YWC1-F1
#
_entry.id   AF-A0A0R1YWC1-F1
#
_cell.length_a   1.000
_cell.length_b   1.000
_cell.length_c   1.000
_cell.angle_alpha   90.00
_cell.angle_beta   90.00
_cell.angle_gamma   90.00
#
_symmetry.space_group_name_H-M   'P 1'
#
loop_
_entity.id
_entity.type
_entity.pdbx_description
1 polymer ?
#
loop_
_entity_poly.entity_id
_entity_poly.type
_entity_poly.pdbx_seq_one_letter_code
_entity_poly.pdbx_strand_id
1 'polypeptide(L)'
;MNKNLKRSIYTGIAALSFVAIAGTANATSASAKSYAKVTSNKALTTAATSRNVNVNGTNALYTKAGTLKGAKTVATKNTLANLADSTSSKKNWRAYRVATTNRGSVYYKIVSYDGTYRGWIYGGKSTTAFAGGVKSYNTTTDPAAASSTSSSASSYSTDSAQATQTTALTAAQKAATYKIATPGTANDGTEVTYTYPAWTQYKQGRVITDSTPYKDATFKVTDETTRTREGDLWVKIEATDSANSKANGWIKYSGLKTVSTTPTTTFDADTSVKIAYRDTSTGKTLSTTNTWTTSATGTKEGGSAASYTNAKGLTIGKYIYSEGAPSGYKIDTTDSKDLASDGSNVTVTPALSSAKFGSTLTVDVTPVASQTKVKFDVAGTTGTANSSLSSSDFLYGFPALTASAQEDALPAGGATNGTFTVSDYFGANGKFTKALNSTSSSNSVQTIYRNSDIWDINGNEVTTTGLTGFFGQIDSTKSTSTATAHYFYVYNPTKTLAANASTLANGSSVTLVFDRYTTNTTPNSLNSDLNANTDYVSK
;
A
#
# COMPACT_ATOMS: atom_id res chain seq x y z
N MET A 1 -44.72 29.06 -7.28
CA MET A 1 -44.11 29.85 -8.37
C MET A 1 -43.20 28.92 -9.18
N ASN A 2 -43.55 28.70 -10.45
CA ASN A 2 -42.78 28.20 -11.62
C ASN A 2 -41.97 26.88 -11.49
N LYS A 3 -42.48 25.70 -11.88
CA LYS A 3 -42.67 25.12 -13.23
C LYS A 3 -41.39 25.04 -14.10
N ASN A 4 -40.86 23.82 -14.36
CA ASN A 4 -41.07 23.06 -15.62
C ASN A 4 -40.08 21.90 -15.84
N LEU A 5 -40.67 20.72 -16.04
CA LEU A 5 -40.11 19.50 -16.61
C LEU A 5 -40.02 19.66 -18.15
N LYS A 6 -38.97 19.17 -18.82
CA LYS A 6 -38.99 18.98 -20.29
C LYS A 6 -38.47 17.60 -20.70
N ARG A 7 -39.41 16.70 -21.01
CA ARG A 7 -39.27 15.64 -22.01
C ARG A 7 -39.73 16.22 -23.35
N SER A 8 -39.05 15.95 -24.45
CA SER A 8 -39.60 16.13 -25.79
C SER A 8 -39.30 14.92 -26.66
N ILE A 9 -40.39 14.26 -27.04
CA ILE A 9 -40.53 13.33 -28.16
C ILE A 9 -40.71 14.19 -29.41
N TYR A 10 -40.03 13.85 -30.51
CA TYR A 10 -40.39 14.37 -31.84
C TYR A 10 -40.64 13.19 -32.79
N THR A 11 -41.92 12.88 -32.96
CA THR A 11 -42.50 12.25 -34.13
C THR A 11 -42.79 13.32 -35.18
N GLY A 12 -42.42 13.07 -36.43
CA GLY A 12 -42.75 13.94 -37.56
C GLY A 12 -42.81 13.13 -38.85
N ILE A 13 -44.02 12.72 -39.21
CA ILE A 13 -44.39 12.18 -40.53
C ILE A 13 -44.60 13.39 -41.45
N ALA A 14 -44.09 13.33 -42.67
CA ALA A 14 -44.52 14.21 -43.75
C ALA A 14 -44.75 13.36 -45.02
N ALA A 15 -46.01 13.30 -45.42
CA ALA A 15 -46.47 12.94 -46.76
C ALA A 15 -46.40 14.16 -47.69
N LEU A 16 -46.50 13.92 -49.01
CA LEU A 16 -46.76 14.82 -50.17
C LEU A 16 -45.83 14.38 -51.33
N SER A 17 -46.19 14.27 -52.61
CA SER A 17 -47.43 14.17 -53.39
C SER A 17 -46.96 13.95 -54.84
N PHE A 18 -47.67 13.12 -55.61
CA PHE A 18 -47.37 12.82 -57.02
C PHE A 18 -47.70 14.02 -57.93
N VAL A 19 -46.85 14.28 -58.93
CA VAL A 19 -47.22 14.96 -60.19
C VAL A 19 -46.67 14.15 -61.34
N ALA A 20 -47.57 13.73 -62.24
CA ALA A 20 -47.27 13.09 -63.50
C ALA A 20 -47.10 14.16 -64.59
N ILE A 21 -46.06 14.03 -65.41
CA ILE A 21 -45.96 14.69 -66.72
C ILE A 21 -45.59 13.61 -67.73
N ALA A 22 -46.47 13.42 -68.72
CA ALA A 22 -46.23 12.60 -69.89
C ALA A 22 -45.40 13.40 -70.91
N GLY A 23 -44.34 12.78 -71.43
CA GLY A 23 -43.50 13.31 -72.51
C GLY A 23 -42.79 12.15 -73.18
N THR A 24 -43.10 11.92 -74.45
CA THR A 24 -42.70 10.77 -75.28
C THR A 24 -41.27 10.83 -75.78
N ALA A 25 -40.67 9.63 -75.86
CA ALA A 25 -39.66 9.20 -76.82
C ALA A 25 -38.32 9.99 -76.90
N ASN A 26 -37.39 9.58 -76.04
CA ASN A 26 -36.04 9.14 -76.45
C ASN A 26 -35.56 8.19 -75.35
N ALA A 27 -35.81 6.89 -75.53
CA ALA A 27 -35.41 5.86 -74.59
C ALA A 27 -33.90 5.62 -74.67
N THR A 28 -33.11 6.60 -74.20
CA THR A 28 -31.87 6.27 -73.50
C THR A 28 -32.29 5.37 -72.34
N SER A 29 -31.96 4.08 -72.41
CA SER A 29 -32.13 3.15 -71.31
C SER A 29 -31.48 3.74 -70.06
N ALA A 30 -32.27 4.42 -69.24
CA ALA A 30 -31.85 4.88 -67.94
C ALA A 30 -31.53 3.60 -67.17
N SER A 31 -30.24 3.31 -66.99
CA SER A 31 -29.80 2.19 -66.19
C SER A 31 -30.35 2.41 -64.79
N ALA A 32 -31.49 1.77 -64.50
CA ALA A 32 -32.13 1.86 -63.21
C ALA A 32 -31.08 1.45 -62.19
N LYS A 33 -30.74 2.35 -61.26
CA LYS A 33 -29.71 2.10 -60.24
C LYS A 33 -30.03 0.77 -59.56
N SER A 34 -29.28 -0.26 -59.93
CA SER A 34 -29.55 -1.60 -59.45
C SER A 34 -29.06 -1.68 -58.00
N TYR A 35 -29.97 -2.00 -57.08
CA TYR A 35 -29.65 -2.15 -55.67
C TYR A 35 -29.37 -3.61 -55.36
N ALA A 36 -28.49 -3.85 -54.39
CA ALA A 36 -28.30 -5.19 -53.86
C ALA A 36 -29.57 -5.66 -53.13
N LYS A 37 -29.70 -6.99 -52.96
CA LYS A 37 -30.70 -7.64 -52.12
C LYS A 37 -29.99 -8.45 -51.03
N VAL A 38 -30.58 -8.56 -49.85
CA VAL A 38 -30.06 -9.41 -48.77
C VAL A 38 -30.36 -10.87 -49.10
N THR A 39 -29.33 -11.72 -49.11
CA THR A 39 -29.47 -13.17 -49.33
C THR A 39 -29.36 -13.95 -48.02
N SER A 40 -28.66 -13.41 -47.01
CA SER A 40 -28.67 -13.96 -45.66
C SER A 40 -28.63 -12.86 -44.61
N ASN A 41 -29.20 -13.12 -43.44
CA ASN A 41 -29.11 -12.24 -42.27
C ASN A 41 -29.21 -13.09 -41.00
N LYS A 42 -28.06 -13.42 -40.41
CA LYS A 42 -27.95 -14.34 -39.29
C LYS A 42 -27.42 -13.62 -38.05
N ALA A 43 -27.86 -14.04 -36.87
CA ALA A 43 -27.21 -13.65 -35.63
C ALA A 43 -25.85 -14.35 -35.54
N LEU A 44 -24.84 -13.66 -35.00
CA LEU A 44 -23.56 -14.30 -34.73
C LEU A 44 -23.69 -15.17 -33.47
N THR A 45 -23.28 -16.44 -33.56
CA THR A 45 -23.40 -17.44 -32.50
C THR A 45 -22.09 -17.72 -31.75
N THR A 46 -20.98 -17.15 -32.20
CA THR A 46 -19.68 -17.26 -31.49
C THR A 46 -19.76 -16.66 -30.08
N ALA A 47 -18.78 -17.00 -29.24
CA ALA A 47 -18.68 -16.53 -27.86
C ALA A 47 -18.93 -15.02 -27.73
N ALA A 48 -19.40 -14.58 -26.57
CA ALA A 48 -19.52 -13.16 -26.31
C ALA A 48 -18.14 -12.51 -26.49
N THR A 49 -17.17 -12.78 -25.66
CA THR A 49 -15.84 -12.14 -25.71
C THR A 49 -15.17 -12.03 -27.11
N SER A 50 -15.40 -12.96 -28.05
CA SER A 50 -14.78 -12.94 -29.40
C SER A 50 -15.43 -12.03 -30.46
N ARG A 51 -16.54 -11.32 -30.18
CA ARG A 51 -17.17 -10.41 -31.17
C ARG A 51 -16.97 -8.93 -30.86
N ASN A 52 -15.93 -8.62 -30.10
CA ASN A 52 -15.48 -7.25 -29.89
C ASN A 52 -14.76 -6.76 -31.14
N VAL A 53 -15.18 -5.60 -31.63
CA VAL A 53 -14.63 -4.97 -32.83
C VAL A 53 -14.32 -3.51 -32.56
N ASN A 54 -13.45 -2.94 -33.38
CA ASN A 54 -13.32 -1.50 -33.51
C ASN A 54 -13.66 -1.11 -34.94
N VAL A 55 -14.21 0.09 -35.10
CA VAL A 55 -14.36 0.73 -36.41
C VAL A 55 -13.00 1.27 -36.86
N ASN A 56 -12.81 1.50 -38.16
CA ASN A 56 -11.54 2.01 -38.70
C ASN A 56 -11.71 3.22 -39.64
N GLY A 57 -12.92 3.79 -39.74
CA GLY A 57 -13.17 4.98 -40.55
C GLY A 57 -13.20 4.77 -42.08
N THR A 58 -12.88 3.59 -42.61
CA THR A 58 -12.84 3.37 -44.08
C THR A 58 -14.23 3.34 -44.73
N ASN A 59 -15.25 2.99 -43.95
CA ASN A 59 -16.63 2.79 -44.39
C ASN A 59 -17.61 3.47 -43.42
N ALA A 60 -18.72 3.99 -43.93
CA ALA A 60 -19.76 4.59 -43.11
C ALA A 60 -20.66 3.53 -42.46
N LEU A 61 -21.35 3.92 -41.37
CA LEU A 61 -22.38 3.11 -40.71
C LEU A 61 -23.75 3.45 -41.29
N TYR A 62 -24.59 2.46 -41.56
CA TYR A 62 -25.89 2.65 -42.22
C TYR A 62 -27.06 2.02 -41.46
N THR A 63 -28.29 2.43 -41.76
CA THR A 63 -29.51 1.87 -41.17
C THR A 63 -29.78 0.42 -41.60
N LYS A 64 -29.31 0.05 -42.80
CA LYS A 64 -29.33 -1.28 -43.43
C LYS A 64 -28.06 -1.42 -44.28
N ALA A 65 -27.76 -2.59 -44.86
CA ALA A 65 -26.58 -2.73 -45.72
C ALA A 65 -26.53 -1.63 -46.79
N GLY A 66 -25.37 -0.96 -46.91
CA GLY A 66 -25.24 0.33 -47.60
C GLY A 66 -25.59 0.32 -49.09
N THR A 67 -25.56 -0.85 -49.73
CA THR A 67 -25.92 -1.05 -51.15
C THR A 67 -27.41 -1.36 -51.38
N LEU A 68 -28.22 -1.45 -50.33
CA LEU A 68 -29.67 -1.67 -50.42
C LEU A 68 -30.43 -0.37 -50.69
N LYS A 69 -31.60 -0.47 -51.32
CA LYS A 69 -32.48 0.68 -51.55
C LYS A 69 -32.91 1.30 -50.21
N GLY A 70 -32.75 2.63 -50.11
CA GLY A 70 -33.12 3.41 -48.93
C GLY A 70 -32.21 3.21 -47.71
N ALA A 71 -30.96 2.77 -47.89
CA ALA A 71 -29.96 2.84 -46.83
C ALA A 71 -29.63 4.31 -46.51
N LYS A 72 -29.72 4.68 -45.23
CA LYS A 72 -29.37 6.02 -44.73
C LYS A 72 -28.12 5.93 -43.87
N THR A 73 -27.25 6.94 -43.95
CA THR A 73 -26.04 7.02 -43.11
C THR A 73 -26.43 7.32 -41.66
N VAL A 74 -25.92 6.50 -40.74
CA VAL A 74 -26.02 6.67 -39.28
C VAL A 74 -24.80 7.40 -38.74
N ALA A 75 -23.62 7.10 -39.26
CA ALA A 75 -22.36 7.78 -38.93
C ALA A 75 -21.46 7.82 -40.18
N THR A 76 -20.82 8.96 -40.43
CA THR A 76 -19.94 9.13 -41.58
C THR A 76 -18.60 8.43 -41.36
N LYS A 77 -17.81 8.30 -42.43
CA LYS A 77 -16.43 7.78 -42.36
C LYS A 77 -15.58 8.55 -41.36
N ASN A 78 -15.59 9.89 -41.42
CA ASN A 78 -14.87 10.77 -40.50
C ASN A 78 -15.32 10.57 -39.04
N THR A 79 -16.63 10.48 -38.79
CA THR A 79 -17.13 10.20 -37.43
C THR A 79 -16.59 8.87 -36.92
N LEU A 80 -16.58 7.82 -37.75
CA LEU A 80 -16.05 6.52 -37.35
C LEU A 80 -14.53 6.48 -37.22
N ALA A 81 -13.79 7.30 -37.98
CA ALA A 81 -12.34 7.46 -37.78
C ALA A 81 -12.06 8.07 -36.41
N ASN A 82 -12.74 9.17 -36.05
CA ASN A 82 -12.59 9.79 -34.72
C ASN A 82 -12.98 8.85 -33.58
N LEU A 83 -13.98 7.98 -33.79
CA LEU A 83 -14.37 6.97 -32.80
C LEU A 83 -13.38 5.79 -32.74
N ALA A 84 -12.70 5.47 -33.84
CA ALA A 84 -11.66 4.45 -33.87
C ALA A 84 -10.54 4.81 -32.89
N ASP A 85 -10.16 6.09 -32.85
CA ASP A 85 -9.04 6.64 -32.09
C ASP A 85 -9.40 7.13 -30.68
N SER A 86 -10.65 6.96 -30.24
CA SER A 86 -11.08 7.40 -28.92
C SER A 86 -10.30 6.72 -27.79
N THR A 87 -9.93 7.47 -26.76
CA THR A 87 -9.31 6.92 -25.53
C THR A 87 -10.34 6.42 -24.50
N SER A 88 -11.63 6.34 -24.86
CA SER A 88 -12.67 5.86 -23.95
C SER A 88 -13.23 4.49 -24.36
N SER A 89 -13.17 3.51 -23.47
CA SER A 89 -13.77 2.17 -23.66
C SER A 89 -15.28 2.19 -23.85
N LYS A 90 -15.96 3.29 -23.49
CA LYS A 90 -17.39 3.51 -23.85
C LYS A 90 -17.62 3.49 -25.36
N LYS A 91 -16.58 3.78 -26.15
CA LYS A 91 -16.57 3.76 -27.62
C LYS A 91 -16.07 2.44 -28.20
N ASN A 92 -15.95 1.38 -27.41
CA ASN A 92 -15.80 0.02 -27.92
C ASN A 92 -17.05 -0.43 -28.66
N TRP A 93 -16.92 -1.40 -29.56
CA TRP A 93 -18.02 -1.86 -30.40
C TRP A 93 -18.21 -3.35 -30.35
N ARG A 94 -19.44 -3.74 -30.66
CA ARG A 94 -19.88 -5.11 -30.66
C ARG A 94 -20.52 -5.48 -31.98
N ALA A 95 -20.00 -6.50 -32.66
CA ALA A 95 -20.71 -7.15 -33.77
C ALA A 95 -21.66 -8.22 -33.23
N TYR A 96 -22.88 -8.26 -33.76
CA TYR A 96 -23.91 -9.21 -33.28
C TYR A 96 -24.76 -9.85 -34.37
N ARG A 97 -24.69 -9.37 -35.62
CA ARG A 97 -25.28 -10.04 -36.79
C ARG A 97 -24.37 -9.88 -38.00
N VAL A 98 -24.54 -10.78 -38.96
CA VAL A 98 -23.89 -10.75 -40.27
C VAL A 98 -24.94 -10.93 -41.37
N ALA A 99 -24.80 -10.19 -42.46
CA ALA A 99 -25.66 -10.31 -43.63
C ALA A 99 -24.81 -10.39 -44.91
N THR A 100 -25.21 -11.27 -45.82
CA THR A 100 -24.67 -11.32 -47.19
C THR A 100 -25.68 -10.74 -48.16
N THR A 101 -25.19 -10.17 -49.24
CA THR A 101 -26.00 -9.67 -50.34
C THR A 101 -25.88 -10.56 -51.58
N ASN A 102 -26.79 -10.41 -52.53
CA ASN A 102 -26.72 -11.07 -53.84
C ASN A 102 -25.49 -10.67 -54.68
N ARG A 103 -24.70 -9.69 -54.22
CA ARG A 103 -23.44 -9.25 -54.82
C ARG A 103 -22.20 -9.78 -54.08
N GLY A 104 -22.38 -10.75 -53.18
CA GLY A 104 -21.28 -11.33 -52.38
C GLY A 104 -20.69 -10.39 -51.32
N SER A 105 -21.27 -9.20 -51.12
CA SER A 105 -20.81 -8.28 -50.06
C SER A 105 -21.33 -8.73 -48.70
N VAL A 106 -20.46 -8.66 -47.69
CA VAL A 106 -20.75 -8.94 -46.29
C VAL A 106 -20.93 -7.64 -45.52
N TYR A 107 -21.93 -7.59 -44.63
CA TYR A 107 -22.17 -6.48 -43.72
C TYR A 107 -22.36 -7.00 -42.29
N TYR A 108 -21.75 -6.32 -41.33
CA TYR A 108 -21.93 -6.61 -39.91
C TYR A 108 -22.88 -5.61 -39.27
N LYS A 109 -23.81 -6.09 -38.44
CA LYS A 109 -24.59 -5.22 -37.57
C LYS A 109 -23.80 -5.00 -36.29
N ILE A 110 -23.46 -3.74 -36.03
CA ILE A 110 -22.62 -3.32 -34.91
C ILE A 110 -23.34 -2.32 -34.00
N VAL A 111 -22.88 -2.23 -32.75
CA VAL A 111 -23.35 -1.25 -31.76
C VAL A 111 -22.17 -0.76 -30.92
N SER A 112 -22.12 0.53 -30.62
CA SER A 112 -21.19 1.07 -29.62
C SER A 112 -21.61 0.63 -28.21
N TYR A 113 -20.68 0.48 -27.30
CA TYR A 113 -20.99 -0.01 -25.96
C TYR A 113 -21.89 0.94 -25.19
N ASP A 114 -21.69 2.25 -25.35
CA ASP A 114 -22.58 3.29 -24.80
C ASP A 114 -23.97 3.36 -25.48
N GLY A 115 -24.20 2.58 -26.53
CA GLY A 115 -25.47 2.51 -27.24
C GLY A 115 -25.76 3.67 -28.20
N THR A 116 -24.89 4.68 -28.28
CA THR A 116 -25.09 5.88 -29.12
C THR A 116 -25.26 5.53 -30.60
N TYR A 117 -24.48 4.56 -31.08
CA TYR A 117 -24.47 4.19 -32.49
C TYR A 117 -24.88 2.73 -32.68
N ARG A 118 -25.75 2.50 -33.67
CA ARG A 118 -26.17 1.16 -34.08
C ARG A 118 -26.50 1.14 -35.56
N GLY A 119 -25.93 0.19 -36.28
CA GLY A 119 -26.17 0.10 -37.73
C GLY A 119 -25.45 -1.06 -38.39
N TRP A 120 -25.44 -1.04 -39.71
CA TRP A 120 -24.77 -1.99 -40.59
C TRP A 120 -23.56 -1.34 -41.24
N ILE A 121 -22.42 -2.00 -41.16
CA ILE A 121 -21.15 -1.55 -41.74
C ILE A 121 -20.60 -2.62 -42.68
N TYR A 122 -19.96 -2.19 -43.76
CA TYR A 122 -19.36 -3.09 -44.74
C TYR A 122 -18.23 -3.91 -44.10
N GLY A 123 -18.30 -5.22 -44.26
CA GLY A 123 -17.41 -6.21 -43.65
C GLY A 123 -16.47 -6.93 -44.63
N GLY A 124 -16.46 -6.55 -45.91
CA GLY A 124 -15.69 -7.24 -46.96
C GLY A 124 -16.53 -8.24 -47.75
N LYS A 125 -15.93 -9.38 -48.12
CA LYS A 125 -16.55 -10.46 -48.91
C LYS A 125 -16.62 -11.80 -48.18
N SER A 126 -15.94 -11.95 -47.05
CA SER A 126 -15.95 -13.17 -46.24
C SER A 126 -16.73 -12.97 -44.94
N THR A 127 -17.43 -14.01 -44.48
CA THR A 127 -18.09 -14.04 -43.17
C THR A 127 -17.21 -14.61 -42.07
N THR A 128 -16.02 -15.14 -42.40
CA THR A 128 -15.14 -15.86 -41.47
C THR A 128 -14.26 -14.93 -40.61
N ALA A 129 -14.12 -13.65 -40.98
CA ALA A 129 -13.30 -12.70 -40.26
C ALA A 129 -13.90 -11.29 -40.30
N PHE A 130 -13.65 -10.49 -39.25
CA PHE A 130 -14.00 -9.07 -39.26
C PHE A 130 -13.03 -8.30 -40.15
N ALA A 131 -13.53 -7.76 -41.27
CA ALA A 131 -12.76 -6.98 -42.23
C ALA A 131 -13.53 -5.74 -42.72
N GLY A 132 -13.01 -5.04 -43.71
CA GLY A 132 -13.65 -3.86 -44.29
C GLY A 132 -13.65 -2.67 -43.31
N GLY A 133 -14.83 -2.19 -42.93
CA GLY A 133 -15.01 -1.06 -42.01
C GLY A 133 -14.81 -1.38 -40.53
N VAL A 134 -14.56 -2.63 -40.20
CA VAL A 134 -14.34 -3.12 -38.83
C VAL A 134 -13.11 -4.02 -38.78
N LYS A 135 -12.54 -4.12 -37.59
CA LYS A 135 -11.50 -5.11 -37.26
C LYS A 135 -11.80 -5.71 -35.90
N SER A 136 -11.37 -6.96 -35.68
CA SER A 136 -11.32 -7.54 -34.34
C SER A 136 -10.57 -6.60 -33.40
N TYR A 137 -11.04 -6.48 -32.17
CA TYR A 137 -10.43 -5.57 -31.21
C TYR A 137 -10.38 -6.20 -29.82
N ASN A 138 -9.16 -6.29 -29.30
CA ASN A 138 -8.98 -6.66 -27.91
C ASN A 138 -9.24 -5.44 -27.04
N THR A 139 -10.23 -5.53 -26.16
CA THR A 139 -10.65 -4.43 -25.27
C THR A 139 -9.76 -4.32 -24.04
N THR A 140 -8.89 -5.30 -23.85
CA THR A 140 -7.84 -5.31 -22.86
C THR A 140 -6.55 -5.82 -23.48
N THR A 141 -5.43 -5.55 -22.84
CA THR A 141 -4.14 -6.16 -23.11
C THR A 141 -3.66 -6.84 -21.85
N ASP A 142 -2.81 -7.85 -22.03
CA ASP A 142 -2.06 -8.37 -20.92
C ASP A 142 -1.24 -7.22 -20.30
N PRO A 143 -1.13 -7.17 -18.97
CA PRO A 143 -0.24 -6.21 -18.31
C PRO A 143 1.20 -6.42 -18.81
N ALA A 144 2.00 -5.35 -18.77
CA ALA A 144 3.43 -5.48 -19.03
C ALA A 144 4.02 -6.52 -18.08
N ALA A 145 4.83 -7.46 -18.60
CA ALA A 145 5.45 -8.49 -17.78
C ALA A 145 6.24 -7.85 -16.63
N ALA A 146 5.98 -8.30 -15.41
CA ALA A 146 6.73 -7.86 -14.25
C ALA A 146 8.22 -8.21 -14.42
N SER A 147 9.10 -7.21 -14.32
CA SER A 147 10.54 -7.45 -14.20
C SER A 147 10.84 -8.03 -12.81
N SER A 148 10.74 -9.35 -12.68
CA SER A 148 11.21 -10.05 -11.49
C SER A 148 12.71 -10.28 -11.60
N THR A 149 13.50 -9.64 -10.74
CA THR A 149 14.92 -9.98 -10.51
C THR A 149 15.00 -11.32 -9.78
N SER A 150 14.67 -12.41 -10.50
CA SER A 150 15.14 -13.76 -10.24
C SER A 150 14.75 -14.60 -11.47
N SER A 151 15.74 -14.90 -12.29
CA SER A 151 15.60 -15.54 -13.59
C SER A 151 15.30 -17.03 -13.48
N SER A 152 14.34 -17.51 -14.28
CA SER A 152 14.55 -18.62 -15.23
C SER A 152 13.35 -18.73 -16.18
N ALA A 153 13.66 -18.71 -17.47
CA ALA A 153 12.71 -18.71 -18.57
C ALA A 153 12.10 -20.10 -18.82
N SER A 154 10.87 -20.12 -19.34
CA SER A 154 10.53 -21.03 -20.42
C SER A 154 9.42 -20.45 -21.29
N SER A 155 9.75 -20.39 -22.56
CA SER A 155 9.02 -19.89 -23.71
C SER A 155 7.89 -20.85 -24.10
N TYR A 156 6.68 -20.35 -24.34
CA TYR A 156 5.78 -20.95 -25.33
C TYR A 156 5.01 -19.85 -26.05
N SER A 157 5.25 -19.75 -27.35
CA SER A 157 4.45 -18.99 -28.30
C SER A 157 3.15 -19.73 -28.61
N THR A 158 2.02 -19.03 -28.66
CA THR A 158 0.93 -19.41 -29.57
C THR A 158 0.31 -18.16 -30.21
N ASP A 159 0.27 -18.21 -31.54
CA ASP A 159 -0.46 -17.34 -32.44
C ASP A 159 -1.98 -17.55 -32.28
N SER A 160 -2.76 -16.53 -32.65
CA SER A 160 -4.23 -16.46 -32.75
C SER A 160 -5.06 -16.13 -31.48
N ALA A 161 -5.37 -14.84 -31.34
CA ALA A 161 -6.67 -14.25 -30.99
C ALA A 161 -7.56 -14.94 -29.93
N GLN A 162 -7.00 -15.21 -28.75
CA GLN A 162 -7.75 -15.29 -27.50
C GLN A 162 -6.77 -14.91 -26.39
N ALA A 163 -7.05 -13.83 -25.64
CA ALA A 163 -6.24 -13.46 -24.48
C ALA A 163 -6.41 -14.57 -23.44
N THR A 164 -5.53 -15.57 -23.51
CA THR A 164 -5.28 -16.53 -22.44
C THR A 164 -4.60 -15.73 -21.37
N GLN A 165 -5.42 -15.26 -20.45
CA GLN A 165 -5.09 -14.44 -19.31
C GLN A 165 -4.02 -15.16 -18.46
N THR A 166 -2.77 -14.80 -18.68
CA THR A 166 -1.64 -15.21 -17.86
C THR A 166 -1.49 -14.16 -16.78
N THR A 167 -1.67 -14.56 -15.52
CA THR A 167 -1.68 -13.64 -14.38
C THR A 167 -0.25 -13.14 -14.13
N ALA A 168 0.13 -12.04 -14.80
CA ALA A 168 1.44 -11.38 -14.67
C ALA A 168 1.64 -10.68 -13.30
N LEU A 169 0.88 -11.09 -12.27
CA LEU A 169 0.95 -10.56 -10.93
C LEU A 169 2.38 -10.64 -10.40
N THR A 170 2.88 -9.50 -9.94
CA THR A 170 4.14 -9.40 -9.21
C THR A 170 4.10 -10.25 -7.94
N ALA A 171 5.27 -10.67 -7.43
CA ALA A 171 5.36 -11.36 -6.14
C ALA A 171 4.73 -10.53 -5.00
N ALA A 172 4.91 -9.20 -5.04
CA ALA A 172 4.30 -8.28 -4.09
C ALA A 172 2.76 -8.30 -4.18
N GLN A 173 2.19 -8.28 -5.39
CA GLN A 173 0.74 -8.34 -5.56
C GLN A 173 0.14 -9.67 -5.10
N LYS A 174 0.84 -10.80 -5.34
CA LYS A 174 0.41 -12.12 -4.86
C LYS A 174 0.45 -12.22 -3.32
N ALA A 175 1.48 -11.66 -2.70
CA ALA A 175 1.65 -11.70 -1.24
C ALA A 175 0.69 -10.75 -0.51
N ALA A 176 0.40 -9.58 -1.09
CA ALA A 176 -0.39 -8.54 -0.46
C ALA A 176 -1.86 -8.95 -0.20
N THR A 177 -2.45 -8.32 0.81
CA THR A 177 -3.89 -8.33 1.09
C THR A 177 -4.42 -6.92 0.91
N TYR A 178 -5.60 -6.81 0.29
CA TYR A 178 -6.16 -5.52 -0.12
C TYR A 178 -7.49 -5.23 0.56
N LYS A 179 -7.80 -3.93 0.67
CA LYS A 179 -9.13 -3.40 0.95
C LYS A 179 -9.54 -2.44 -0.16
N ILE A 180 -10.84 -2.26 -0.36
CA ILE A 180 -11.36 -1.13 -1.15
C ILE A 180 -10.96 0.15 -0.42
N ALA A 181 -10.24 1.04 -1.11
CA ALA A 181 -9.60 2.19 -0.48
C ALA A 181 -10.63 3.12 0.16
N THR A 182 -11.70 3.39 -0.60
CA THR A 182 -12.84 4.22 -0.25
C THR A 182 -14.13 3.47 -0.60
N PRO A 183 -14.75 2.78 0.37
CA PRO A 183 -16.04 2.14 0.16
C PRO A 183 -17.13 3.19 -0.14
N GLY A 184 -18.04 2.87 -1.07
CA GLY A 184 -19.07 3.79 -1.53
C GLY A 184 -19.86 3.25 -2.74
N THR A 185 -20.37 4.15 -3.56
CA THR A 185 -21.31 3.83 -4.67
C THR A 185 -20.86 4.34 -6.04
N ALA A 186 -19.70 4.98 -6.14
CA ALA A 186 -19.20 5.58 -7.36
C ALA A 186 -18.99 4.53 -8.46
N ASN A 187 -19.37 4.89 -9.69
CA ASN A 187 -19.26 4.03 -10.88
C ASN A 187 -18.11 4.47 -11.79
N ASP A 188 -16.94 4.68 -11.20
CA ASP A 188 -15.71 5.11 -11.87
C ASP A 188 -14.61 4.03 -11.90
N GLY A 189 -14.92 2.85 -11.34
CA GLY A 189 -14.02 1.72 -11.22
C GLY A 189 -13.23 1.66 -9.91
N THR A 190 -13.38 2.61 -8.99
CA THR A 190 -12.55 2.69 -7.77
C THR A 190 -13.23 2.20 -6.51
N GLU A 191 -14.57 2.26 -6.43
CA GLU A 191 -15.31 1.90 -5.20
C GLU A 191 -16.05 0.57 -5.30
N VAL A 192 -16.39 0.10 -6.49
CA VAL A 192 -17.27 -1.08 -6.72
C VAL A 192 -16.65 -2.06 -7.71
N THR A 193 -17.09 -3.32 -7.69
CA THR A 193 -16.56 -4.37 -8.57
C THR A 193 -17.44 -4.66 -9.78
N TYR A 194 -16.87 -5.31 -10.81
CA TYR A 194 -17.48 -5.55 -12.11
C TYR A 194 -17.25 -6.98 -12.60
N THR A 195 -18.13 -7.50 -13.46
CA THR A 195 -17.97 -8.86 -14.03
C THR A 195 -16.77 -8.95 -14.98
N TYR A 196 -16.47 -7.84 -15.64
CA TYR A 196 -15.28 -7.58 -16.46
C TYR A 196 -14.85 -6.14 -16.21
N PRO A 197 -13.59 -5.75 -16.48
CA PRO A 197 -13.19 -4.34 -16.39
C PRO A 197 -14.19 -3.43 -17.12
N ALA A 198 -14.51 -2.28 -16.52
CA ALA A 198 -15.62 -1.47 -17.00
C ALA A 198 -15.49 -1.14 -18.50
N TRP A 199 -16.58 -1.36 -19.24
CA TRP A 199 -16.68 -1.12 -20.68
C TRP A 199 -15.76 -1.98 -21.58
N THR A 200 -15.31 -3.14 -21.10
CA THR A 200 -14.53 -4.10 -21.93
C THR A 200 -15.37 -5.24 -22.49
N GLN A 201 -16.58 -5.45 -21.98
CA GLN A 201 -17.54 -6.38 -22.56
C GLN A 201 -18.93 -5.75 -22.67
N TYR A 202 -19.59 -5.99 -23.82
CA TYR A 202 -20.91 -5.42 -24.08
C TYR A 202 -21.96 -6.00 -23.12
N LYS A 203 -22.70 -5.11 -22.45
CA LYS A 203 -23.73 -5.43 -21.44
C LYS A 203 -23.22 -6.14 -20.18
N GLN A 204 -21.91 -6.19 -19.96
CA GLN A 204 -21.37 -6.61 -18.68
C GLN A 204 -21.27 -5.40 -17.75
N GLY A 205 -21.58 -5.60 -16.47
CA GLY A 205 -21.82 -4.52 -15.53
C GLY A 205 -21.14 -4.71 -14.18
N ARG A 206 -21.60 -3.91 -13.22
CA ARG A 206 -21.18 -3.99 -11.82
C ARG A 206 -21.68 -5.31 -11.19
N VAL A 207 -20.82 -5.94 -10.38
CA VAL A 207 -21.18 -7.06 -9.51
C VAL A 207 -21.86 -6.52 -8.25
N ILE A 208 -21.24 -5.54 -7.58
CA ILE A 208 -21.84 -4.79 -6.47
C ILE A 208 -22.11 -3.34 -6.88
N THR A 209 -23.17 -2.75 -6.35
CA THR A 209 -23.51 -1.34 -6.61
C THR A 209 -23.21 -0.41 -5.44
N ASP A 210 -22.89 -0.99 -4.29
CA ASP A 210 -22.51 -0.33 -3.04
C ASP A 210 -21.48 -1.22 -2.34
N SER A 211 -20.30 -0.68 -2.04
CA SER A 211 -19.25 -1.36 -1.32
C SER A 211 -19.18 -1.01 0.17
N THR A 212 -20.04 -0.12 0.67
CA THR A 212 -20.12 0.27 2.09
C THR A 212 -20.21 -0.94 3.04
N PRO A 213 -20.99 -2.02 2.75
CA PRO A 213 -21.03 -3.21 3.59
C PRO A 213 -19.69 -3.97 3.70
N TYR A 214 -18.75 -3.70 2.79
CA TYR A 214 -17.47 -4.40 2.65
C TYR A 214 -16.30 -3.55 3.16
N LYS A 215 -16.56 -2.51 3.97
CA LYS A 215 -15.51 -1.59 4.46
C LYS A 215 -14.34 -2.28 5.16
N ASP A 216 -14.61 -3.41 5.83
CA ASP A 216 -13.61 -4.19 6.55
C ASP A 216 -13.17 -5.45 5.80
N ALA A 217 -13.84 -5.80 4.70
CA ALA A 217 -13.57 -6.99 3.92
C ALA A 217 -12.18 -6.93 3.29
N THR A 218 -11.46 -8.05 3.34
CA THR A 218 -10.13 -8.19 2.75
C THR A 218 -10.16 -9.07 1.51
N PHE A 219 -9.28 -8.78 0.56
CA PHE A 219 -9.26 -9.41 -0.74
C PHE A 219 -7.84 -9.78 -1.19
N LYS A 220 -7.73 -10.85 -1.97
CA LYS A 220 -6.56 -11.19 -2.78
C LYS A 220 -6.80 -10.79 -4.23
N VAL A 221 -5.73 -10.35 -4.90
CA VAL A 221 -5.76 -10.18 -6.35
C VAL A 221 -5.44 -11.53 -6.99
N THR A 222 -6.35 -12.01 -7.84
CA THR A 222 -6.18 -13.29 -8.54
C THR A 222 -5.88 -13.12 -10.01
N ASP A 223 -6.08 -11.92 -10.55
CA ASP A 223 -5.88 -11.63 -11.96
C ASP A 223 -5.66 -10.14 -12.22
N GLU A 224 -5.09 -9.81 -13.37
CA GLU A 224 -4.89 -8.43 -13.80
C GLU A 224 -4.93 -8.25 -15.32
N THR A 225 -5.32 -7.06 -15.77
CA THR A 225 -5.36 -6.70 -17.19
C THR A 225 -5.38 -5.18 -17.35
N THR A 226 -4.98 -4.67 -18.51
CA THR A 226 -5.01 -3.23 -18.82
C THR A 226 -6.07 -2.94 -19.86
N ARG A 227 -6.91 -1.90 -19.69
CA ARG A 227 -7.85 -1.52 -20.75
C ARG A 227 -7.13 -0.85 -21.91
N THR A 228 -7.40 -1.29 -23.14
CA THR A 228 -6.64 -0.84 -24.32
C THR A 228 -6.82 0.63 -24.68
N ARG A 229 -7.94 1.26 -24.31
CA ARG A 229 -8.20 2.67 -24.64
C ARG A 229 -7.73 3.64 -23.56
N GLU A 230 -7.94 3.30 -22.30
CA GLU A 230 -7.56 4.14 -21.16
C GLU A 230 -6.14 3.88 -20.66
N GLY A 231 -5.59 2.69 -20.88
CA GLY A 231 -4.29 2.28 -20.33
C GLY A 231 -4.29 2.05 -18.82
N ASP A 232 -5.47 1.98 -18.18
CA ASP A 232 -5.58 1.78 -16.73
C ASP A 232 -5.56 0.30 -16.34
N LEU A 233 -4.89 0.02 -15.22
CA LEU A 233 -4.77 -1.32 -14.65
C LEU A 233 -6.03 -1.71 -13.88
N TRP A 234 -6.59 -2.85 -14.24
CA TRP A 234 -7.69 -3.50 -13.55
C TRP A 234 -7.22 -4.82 -12.98
N VAL A 235 -7.70 -5.14 -11.79
CA VAL A 235 -7.40 -6.38 -11.09
C VAL A 235 -8.68 -7.10 -10.73
N LYS A 236 -8.66 -8.44 -10.77
CA LYS A 236 -9.73 -9.27 -10.25
C LYS A 236 -9.44 -9.56 -8.78
N ILE A 237 -10.40 -9.24 -7.92
CA ILE A 237 -10.31 -9.47 -6.49
C ILE A 237 -11.23 -10.60 -6.04
N GLU A 238 -10.73 -11.40 -5.10
CA GLU A 238 -11.45 -12.47 -4.43
C GLU A 238 -11.34 -12.27 -2.91
N ALA A 239 -12.49 -12.28 -2.22
CA ALA A 239 -12.56 -12.10 -0.78
C ALA A 239 -11.81 -13.22 -0.06
N THR A 240 -11.14 -12.88 1.04
CA THR A 240 -10.44 -13.86 1.89
C THR A 240 -11.38 -14.69 2.74
N ASP A 241 -12.65 -14.29 2.85
CA ASP A 241 -13.70 -15.01 3.54
C ASP A 241 -14.93 -15.18 2.64
N SER A 242 -15.74 -16.20 2.93
CA SER A 242 -16.93 -16.51 2.13
C SER A 242 -18.08 -15.53 2.33
N ALA A 243 -18.14 -14.85 3.49
CA ALA A 243 -19.20 -13.87 3.80
C ALA A 243 -19.17 -12.67 2.85
N ASN A 244 -17.97 -12.27 2.41
CA ASN A 244 -17.72 -11.14 1.54
C ASN A 244 -17.60 -11.52 0.05
N SER A 245 -17.77 -12.80 -0.31
CA SER A 245 -17.62 -13.32 -1.68
C SER A 245 -18.53 -12.64 -2.73
N LYS A 246 -19.64 -12.03 -2.30
CA LYS A 246 -20.52 -11.22 -3.16
C LYS A 246 -19.82 -10.01 -3.78
N ALA A 247 -18.73 -9.53 -3.20
CA ALA A 247 -17.93 -8.44 -3.74
C ALA A 247 -16.89 -8.89 -4.78
N ASN A 248 -16.68 -10.19 -4.99
CA ASN A 248 -15.66 -10.69 -5.92
C ASN A 248 -15.89 -10.17 -7.35
N GLY A 249 -14.84 -9.68 -8.00
CA GLY A 249 -14.94 -9.12 -9.34
C GLY A 249 -13.76 -8.23 -9.72
N TRP A 250 -13.86 -7.57 -10.86
CA TRP A 250 -12.87 -6.64 -11.38
C TRP A 250 -13.01 -5.25 -10.77
N ILE A 251 -11.91 -4.62 -10.40
CA ILE A 251 -11.82 -3.25 -9.89
C ILE A 251 -10.55 -2.58 -10.42
N LYS A 252 -10.51 -1.24 -10.53
CA LYS A 252 -9.25 -0.55 -10.83
C LYS A 252 -8.26 -0.77 -9.70
N TYR A 253 -7.00 -1.03 -10.04
CA TYR A 253 -5.96 -1.23 -9.03
C TYR A 253 -5.81 -0.02 -8.11
N SER A 254 -5.95 1.19 -8.65
CA SER A 254 -5.94 2.45 -7.88
C SER A 254 -7.11 2.60 -6.89
N GLY A 255 -8.16 1.79 -7.01
CA GLY A 255 -9.27 1.74 -6.06
C GLY A 255 -8.99 0.86 -4.83
N LEU A 256 -7.83 0.20 -4.80
CA LEU A 256 -7.40 -0.64 -3.69
C LEU A 256 -6.32 0.05 -2.88
N LYS A 257 -6.29 -0.26 -1.58
CA LYS A 257 -5.15 0.00 -0.72
C LYS A 257 -4.62 -1.32 -0.20
N THR A 258 -3.30 -1.45 -0.16
CA THR A 258 -2.67 -2.55 0.57
C THR A 258 -3.00 -2.36 2.05
N VAL A 259 -3.43 -3.44 2.68
CA VAL A 259 -3.45 -3.48 4.13
C VAL A 259 -2.00 -3.70 4.53
N SER A 260 -1.43 -2.80 5.34
CA SER A 260 -0.20 -3.12 6.06
C SER A 260 -0.55 -4.17 7.09
N THR A 261 -0.56 -5.41 6.62
CA THR A 261 -0.52 -6.57 7.47
C THR A 261 0.96 -6.75 7.79
N THR A 262 1.36 -6.51 9.04
CA THR A 262 2.23 -7.51 9.67
C THR A 262 1.60 -8.86 9.32
N PRO A 263 2.31 -9.75 8.61
CA PRO A 263 1.72 -10.89 7.92
C PRO A 263 0.74 -11.64 8.83
N THR A 264 -0.55 -11.57 8.50
CA THR A 264 -1.50 -12.54 9.04
C THR A 264 -1.27 -13.84 8.28
N THR A 265 -0.40 -14.68 8.82
CA THR A 265 -0.71 -16.06 9.19
C THR A 265 -2.04 -16.62 8.66
N THR A 266 -2.19 -16.90 7.35
CA THR A 266 -3.16 -17.94 6.96
C THR A 266 -2.58 -19.25 7.45
N PHE A 267 -2.87 -19.54 8.71
CA PHE A 267 -2.56 -20.80 9.34
C PHE A 267 -3.19 -21.90 8.48
N ASP A 268 -2.33 -22.77 7.95
CA ASP A 268 -2.71 -23.95 7.20
C ASP A 268 -2.31 -25.16 8.03
N ALA A 269 -3.29 -25.98 8.42
CA ALA A 269 -3.08 -27.10 9.31
C ALA A 269 -2.13 -28.15 8.72
N ASP A 270 -1.97 -28.22 7.40
CA ASP A 270 -1.06 -29.17 6.76
C ASP A 270 0.39 -28.71 6.75
N THR A 271 0.65 -27.40 6.87
CA THR A 271 1.98 -26.81 6.65
C THR A 271 2.46 -25.90 7.78
N SER A 272 1.60 -25.58 8.75
CA SER A 272 1.85 -24.52 9.73
C SER A 272 1.80 -24.99 11.18
N VAL A 273 2.50 -24.25 12.04
CA VAL A 273 2.44 -24.33 13.51
C VAL A 273 2.12 -22.94 14.05
N LYS A 274 1.08 -22.84 14.88
CA LYS A 274 0.70 -21.59 15.52
C LYS A 274 1.56 -21.37 16.76
N ILE A 275 2.10 -20.16 16.92
CA ILE A 275 2.86 -19.75 18.10
C ILE A 275 1.99 -18.79 18.90
N ALA A 276 1.46 -19.28 20.02
CA ALA A 276 0.75 -18.48 21.01
C ALA A 276 1.69 -18.10 22.16
N TYR A 277 1.32 -17.08 22.93
CA TYR A 277 2.10 -16.61 24.07
C TYR A 277 1.25 -16.65 25.34
N ARG A 278 1.81 -17.12 26.45
CA ARG A 278 1.14 -17.15 27.76
C ARG A 278 1.89 -16.29 28.76
N ASP A 279 1.18 -15.35 29.36
CA ASP A 279 1.69 -14.55 30.46
C ASP A 279 1.76 -15.45 31.71
N THR A 280 2.97 -15.77 32.15
CA THR A 280 3.19 -16.65 33.31
C THR A 280 2.79 -16.01 34.64
N SER A 281 2.70 -14.68 34.72
CA SER A 281 2.27 -13.96 35.91
C SER A 281 0.75 -14.05 36.14
N THR A 282 -0.02 -14.17 35.06
CA THR A 282 -1.50 -14.24 35.12
C THR A 282 -2.08 -15.59 34.70
N GLY A 283 -1.27 -16.45 34.07
CA GLY A 283 -1.69 -17.71 33.46
C GLY A 283 -2.50 -17.55 32.16
N LYS A 284 -2.70 -16.31 31.67
CA LYS A 284 -3.56 -16.03 30.51
C LYS A 284 -2.77 -16.05 29.20
N THR A 285 -3.39 -16.59 28.15
CA THR A 285 -2.86 -16.50 26.78
C THR A 285 -3.10 -15.10 26.21
N LEU A 286 -2.10 -14.53 25.56
CA LEU A 286 -2.18 -13.26 24.86
C LEU A 286 -2.93 -13.43 23.53
N SER A 287 -3.58 -12.36 23.06
CA SER A 287 -4.26 -12.34 21.76
C SER A 287 -3.27 -12.32 20.59
N THR A 288 -2.08 -11.76 20.80
CA THR A 288 -0.99 -11.75 19.82
C THR A 288 -0.49 -13.17 19.58
N THR A 289 -0.40 -13.58 18.32
CA THR A 289 0.11 -14.89 17.91
C THR A 289 0.92 -14.77 16.63
N ASN A 290 1.89 -15.66 16.47
CA ASN A 290 2.67 -15.81 15.25
C ASN A 290 2.36 -17.15 14.56
N THR A 291 2.77 -17.32 13.31
CA THR A 291 2.63 -18.61 12.61
C THR A 291 3.88 -18.91 11.83
N TRP A 292 4.43 -20.07 12.15
CA TRP A 292 5.54 -20.66 11.43
C TRP A 292 4.98 -21.60 10.36
N THR A 293 5.42 -21.46 9.11
CA THR A 293 4.92 -22.26 7.97
C THR A 293 6.10 -22.82 7.18
N THR A 294 6.09 -24.13 6.96
CA THR A 294 7.10 -24.82 6.15
C THR A 294 6.93 -24.50 4.66
N SER A 295 8.03 -24.55 3.90
CA SER A 295 7.97 -24.56 2.42
C SER A 295 8.01 -25.97 1.84
N ALA A 296 8.10 -27.00 2.70
CA ALA A 296 8.08 -28.39 2.26
C ALA A 296 6.70 -28.80 1.74
N THR A 297 6.69 -29.61 0.68
CA THR A 297 5.49 -30.20 0.11
C THR A 297 5.22 -31.58 0.71
N GLY A 298 3.95 -32.02 0.73
CA GLY A 298 3.57 -33.35 1.20
C GLY A 298 3.51 -33.49 2.72
N THR A 299 3.57 -32.38 3.44
CA THR A 299 3.22 -32.33 4.87
C THR A 299 1.71 -32.44 5.05
N LYS A 300 1.30 -32.81 6.26
CA LYS A 300 -0.12 -32.99 6.61
C LYS A 300 -0.34 -32.69 8.09
N GLU A 301 -1.55 -32.30 8.43
CA GLU A 301 -1.97 -32.06 9.80
C GLU A 301 -1.64 -33.27 10.70
N GLY A 302 -1.15 -32.98 11.91
CA GLY A 302 -0.72 -33.99 12.89
C GLY A 302 0.64 -34.62 12.61
N GLY A 303 1.23 -34.40 11.43
CA GLY A 303 2.62 -34.80 11.12
C GLY A 303 3.64 -34.00 11.94
N SER A 304 4.83 -34.55 12.17
CA SER A 304 5.90 -33.85 12.90
C SER A 304 6.38 -32.62 12.13
N ALA A 305 6.49 -31.49 12.83
CA ALA A 305 7.02 -30.22 12.30
C ALA A 305 8.45 -29.92 12.81
N ALA A 306 8.94 -30.66 13.81
CA ALA A 306 10.15 -30.32 14.55
C ALA A 306 11.43 -30.18 13.69
N SER A 307 11.54 -30.97 12.62
CA SER A 307 12.74 -31.01 11.76
C SER A 307 12.64 -30.15 10.50
N TYR A 308 11.54 -29.43 10.31
CA TYR A 308 11.31 -28.62 9.12
C TYR A 308 11.80 -27.18 9.29
N THR A 309 11.93 -26.49 8.16
CA THR A 309 12.29 -25.06 8.11
C THR A 309 11.25 -24.28 7.31
N ASN A 310 11.07 -23.00 7.65
CA ASN A 310 10.24 -22.10 6.87
C ASN A 310 10.97 -21.60 5.61
N ALA A 311 10.31 -20.74 4.83
CA ALA A 311 10.88 -20.14 3.62
C ALA A 311 12.20 -19.37 3.84
N LYS A 312 12.50 -18.95 5.08
CA LYS A 312 13.74 -18.27 5.47
C LYS A 312 14.82 -19.25 5.99
N GLY A 313 14.58 -20.57 5.93
CA GLY A 313 15.49 -21.58 6.47
C GLY A 313 15.51 -21.66 8.00
N LEU A 314 14.47 -21.15 8.68
CA LEU A 314 14.40 -21.12 10.15
C LEU A 314 13.59 -22.31 10.67
N THR A 315 14.17 -23.04 11.62
CA THR A 315 13.42 -23.97 12.49
C THR A 315 12.44 -23.19 13.37
N ILE A 316 11.51 -23.87 14.03
CA ILE A 316 10.53 -23.22 14.92
C ILE A 316 11.22 -22.43 16.04
N GLY A 317 12.26 -23.00 16.67
CA GLY A 317 13.04 -22.32 17.72
C GLY A 317 13.73 -21.05 17.22
N LYS A 318 14.44 -21.13 16.08
CA LYS A 318 15.06 -19.97 15.43
C LYS A 318 14.05 -18.91 15.03
N TYR A 319 12.86 -19.34 14.61
CA TYR A 319 11.77 -18.43 14.29
C TYR A 319 11.28 -17.68 15.52
N ILE A 320 11.05 -18.37 16.64
CA ILE A 320 10.67 -17.73 17.93
C ILE A 320 11.75 -16.73 18.36
N TYR A 321 13.03 -17.08 18.25
CA TYR A 321 14.14 -16.14 18.52
C TYR A 321 14.08 -14.91 17.61
N SER A 322 13.88 -15.11 16.30
CA SER A 322 13.87 -14.01 15.32
C SER A 322 12.66 -13.07 15.43
N GLU A 323 11.49 -13.61 15.81
CA GLU A 323 10.28 -12.81 16.02
C GLU A 323 10.26 -12.11 17.38
N GLY A 324 10.91 -12.72 18.38
CA GLY A 324 10.98 -12.18 19.73
C GLY A 324 9.66 -12.30 20.52
N ALA A 325 9.64 -11.64 21.67
CA ALA A 325 8.47 -11.56 22.53
C ALA A 325 7.48 -10.50 22.00
N PRO A 326 6.18 -10.63 22.31
CA PRO A 326 5.22 -9.55 22.14
C PRO A 326 5.67 -8.27 22.87
N SER A 327 5.26 -7.10 22.37
CA SER A 327 5.60 -5.82 23.00
C SER A 327 5.18 -5.80 24.48
N GLY A 328 6.09 -5.37 25.35
CA GLY A 328 5.89 -5.35 26.81
C GLY A 328 6.16 -6.68 27.51
N TYR A 329 6.68 -7.68 26.80
CA TYR A 329 7.02 -8.99 27.36
C TYR A 329 8.47 -9.39 27.05
N LYS A 330 8.99 -10.34 27.83
CA LYS A 330 10.17 -11.14 27.49
C LYS A 330 9.80 -12.61 27.39
N ILE A 331 10.52 -13.36 26.56
CA ILE A 331 10.39 -14.82 26.50
C ILE A 331 11.04 -15.44 27.73
N ASP A 332 10.33 -16.37 28.37
CA ASP A 332 10.86 -17.15 29.47
C ASP A 332 11.71 -18.30 28.91
N THR A 333 12.83 -18.56 29.59
CA THR A 333 13.79 -19.60 29.21
C THR A 333 13.93 -20.66 30.29
N THR A 334 14.21 -21.90 29.90
CA THR A 334 14.35 -23.04 30.81
C THR A 334 15.54 -22.93 31.76
N ASP A 335 16.52 -22.10 31.44
CA ASP A 335 17.75 -21.92 32.21
C ASP A 335 17.92 -20.50 32.78
N SER A 336 16.89 -19.66 32.70
CA SER A 336 16.87 -18.26 33.16
C SER A 336 17.98 -17.37 32.58
N LYS A 337 18.48 -17.69 31.39
CA LYS A 337 19.44 -16.86 30.64
C LYS A 337 18.73 -16.16 29.47
N ASP A 338 19.50 -15.40 28.69
CA ASP A 338 18.98 -14.87 27.43
C ASP A 338 18.56 -16.00 26.50
N LEU A 339 17.57 -15.72 25.66
CA LEU A 339 17.09 -16.68 24.67
C LEU A 339 18.22 -17.01 23.68
N ALA A 340 18.58 -18.28 23.59
CA ALA A 340 19.58 -18.77 22.66
C ALA A 340 19.15 -18.49 21.22
N SER A 341 20.10 -18.20 20.33
CA SER A 341 19.84 -17.85 18.93
C SER A 341 19.13 -18.95 18.13
N ASP A 342 19.19 -20.19 18.61
CA ASP A 342 18.48 -21.34 18.03
C ASP A 342 17.12 -21.62 18.68
N GLY A 343 16.76 -20.87 19.74
CA GLY A 343 15.56 -21.04 20.55
C GLY A 343 15.56 -22.31 21.41
N SER A 344 16.71 -22.97 21.62
CA SER A 344 16.79 -24.26 22.32
C SER A 344 16.40 -24.19 23.80
N ASN A 345 16.63 -23.06 24.46
CA ASN A 345 16.27 -22.83 25.86
C ASN A 345 14.91 -22.16 26.03
N VAL A 346 14.07 -22.04 25.01
CA VAL A 346 12.73 -21.45 25.15
C VAL A 346 11.83 -22.30 26.05
N THR A 347 11.11 -21.67 26.98
CA THR A 347 10.02 -22.34 27.71
C THR A 347 8.77 -22.36 26.83
N VAL A 348 8.40 -23.54 26.32
CA VAL A 348 7.29 -23.71 25.37
C VAL A 348 6.54 -25.01 25.61
N THR A 349 5.22 -24.99 25.44
CA THR A 349 4.34 -26.15 25.60
C THR A 349 3.41 -26.35 24.39
N PRO A 350 3.34 -27.54 23.78
CA PRO A 350 4.27 -28.67 23.93
C PRO A 350 5.73 -28.31 23.58
N ALA A 351 6.68 -29.18 23.94
CA ALA A 351 8.10 -28.96 23.63
C ALA A 351 8.35 -28.85 22.11
N LEU A 352 9.37 -28.09 21.69
CA LEU A 352 9.70 -27.91 20.26
C LEU A 352 9.90 -29.24 19.51
N SER A 353 10.50 -30.24 20.18
CA SER A 353 10.76 -31.57 19.60
C SER A 353 9.49 -32.38 19.32
N SER A 354 8.36 -32.03 19.94
CA SER A 354 7.07 -32.69 19.73
C SER A 354 6.09 -31.85 18.90
N ALA A 355 6.55 -30.75 18.30
CA ALA A 355 5.75 -29.89 17.44
C ALA A 355 5.15 -30.65 16.26
N LYS A 356 3.88 -30.38 15.96
CA LYS A 356 3.12 -31.01 14.86
C LYS A 356 2.48 -29.94 13.99
N PHE A 357 2.37 -30.22 12.69
CA PHE A 357 1.57 -29.37 11.80
C PHE A 357 0.11 -29.35 12.27
N GLY A 358 -0.52 -28.17 12.20
CA GLY A 358 -1.87 -27.95 12.70
C GLY A 358 -1.96 -27.72 14.20
N SER A 359 -0.85 -27.83 14.94
CA SER A 359 -0.86 -27.59 16.39
C SER A 359 -0.56 -26.14 16.77
N THR A 360 -0.86 -25.83 18.03
CA THR A 360 -0.41 -24.59 18.69
C THR A 360 0.70 -24.94 19.68
N LEU A 361 1.82 -24.22 19.59
CA LEU A 361 2.83 -24.15 20.64
C LEU A 361 2.60 -22.86 21.43
N THR A 362 2.62 -22.97 22.76
CA THR A 362 2.44 -21.84 23.67
C THR A 362 3.77 -21.51 24.32
N VAL A 363 4.35 -20.38 23.95
CA VAL A 363 5.59 -19.84 24.51
C VAL A 363 5.28 -19.07 25.79
N ASP A 364 5.99 -19.38 26.87
CA ASP A 364 5.85 -18.65 28.11
C ASP A 364 6.58 -17.31 28.03
N VAL A 365 5.90 -16.27 28.50
CA VAL A 365 6.40 -14.91 28.54
C VAL A 365 6.07 -14.27 29.87
N THR A 366 6.95 -13.37 30.31
CA THR A 366 6.73 -12.55 31.51
C THR A 366 6.67 -11.08 31.13
N PRO A 367 5.76 -10.27 31.70
CA PRO A 367 5.74 -8.83 31.50
C PRO A 367 7.08 -8.18 31.85
N VAL A 368 7.50 -7.23 31.02
CA VAL A 368 8.64 -6.34 31.32
C VAL A 368 8.16 -4.92 31.48
N ALA A 369 8.86 -4.17 32.35
CA ALA A 369 8.65 -2.74 32.45
C ALA A 369 9.01 -2.07 31.11
N SER A 370 8.41 -0.90 30.85
CA SER A 370 8.87 -0.05 29.76
C SER A 370 10.33 0.35 29.97
N GLN A 371 11.04 0.71 28.89
CA GLN A 371 12.38 1.28 29.02
C GLN A 371 12.31 2.58 29.84
N THR A 372 13.27 2.75 30.75
CA THR A 372 13.44 3.98 31.53
C THR A 372 13.53 5.19 30.60
N LYS A 373 12.71 6.22 30.88
CA LYS A 373 12.74 7.50 30.17
C LYS A 373 13.40 8.57 31.03
N VAL A 374 13.73 9.72 30.44
CA VAL A 374 14.34 10.83 31.17
C VAL A 374 13.58 12.13 31.01
N LYS A 375 13.70 12.98 32.04
CA LYS A 375 13.28 14.39 32.05
C LYS A 375 14.53 15.25 32.15
N PHE A 376 14.44 16.47 31.64
CA PHE A 376 15.53 17.43 31.68
C PHE A 376 15.14 18.56 32.63
N ASP A 377 16.01 18.84 33.59
CA ASP A 377 15.88 19.94 34.52
C ASP A 377 17.17 20.77 34.49
N VAL A 378 17.03 22.07 34.73
CA VAL A 378 18.15 22.96 35.06
C VAL A 378 18.23 23.14 36.56
N ALA A 379 19.45 23.11 37.09
CA ALA A 379 19.71 23.34 38.50
C ALA A 379 19.27 24.75 38.92
N GLY A 380 18.53 24.84 40.03
CA GLY A 380 18.22 26.11 40.68
C GLY A 380 19.47 26.76 41.29
N THR A 381 19.36 28.05 41.62
CA THR A 381 20.32 28.73 42.50
C THR A 381 20.24 28.17 43.93
N THR A 382 21.25 28.44 44.76
CA THR A 382 21.29 27.95 46.15
C THR A 382 19.98 28.22 46.90
N GLY A 383 19.32 27.14 47.36
CA GLY A 383 18.03 27.22 48.07
C GLY A 383 16.78 27.26 47.18
N THR A 384 16.93 27.20 45.85
CA THR A 384 15.83 27.15 44.88
C THR A 384 15.68 25.74 44.30
N ALA A 385 14.45 25.34 44.00
CA ALA A 385 14.17 24.07 43.32
C ALA A 385 14.69 24.07 41.88
N ASN A 386 14.99 22.87 41.36
CA ASN A 386 15.25 22.68 39.94
C ASN A 386 14.03 23.06 39.10
N SER A 387 14.27 23.48 37.87
CA SER A 387 13.22 23.86 36.91
C SER A 387 13.27 22.97 35.68
N SER A 388 12.13 22.57 35.15
CA SER A 388 12.08 21.70 33.97
C SER A 388 12.54 22.44 32.70
N LEU A 389 13.30 21.74 31.87
CA LEU A 389 13.70 22.15 30.52
C LEU A 389 12.82 21.46 29.48
N SER A 390 12.37 22.25 28.52
CA SER A 390 11.65 21.83 27.34
C SER A 390 12.58 21.69 26.13
N SER A 391 12.11 21.05 25.06
CA SER A 391 12.87 20.94 23.80
C SER A 391 13.26 22.31 23.25
N SER A 392 12.40 23.32 23.40
CA SER A 392 12.65 24.69 22.93
C SER A 392 13.75 25.42 23.69
N ASP A 393 14.12 24.98 24.90
CA ASP A 393 15.21 25.60 25.65
C ASP A 393 16.58 25.28 25.04
N PHE A 394 16.67 24.19 24.29
CA PHE A 394 17.85 23.76 23.54
C PHE A 394 17.83 24.30 22.12
N LEU A 395 19.00 24.68 21.59
CA LEU A 395 19.12 25.25 20.24
C LEU A 395 18.69 24.27 19.14
N TYR A 396 18.96 22.97 19.33
CA TYR A 396 18.69 21.91 18.35
C TYR A 396 17.58 20.94 18.80
N GLY A 397 16.75 21.35 19.77
CA GLY A 397 15.86 20.44 20.47
C GLY A 397 16.58 19.64 21.55
N PHE A 398 15.86 18.75 22.24
CA PHE A 398 16.48 17.89 23.26
C PHE A 398 17.73 17.18 22.73
N PRO A 399 18.77 16.98 23.58
CA PRO A 399 19.94 16.19 23.20
C PRO A 399 19.52 14.85 22.60
N ALA A 400 19.93 14.55 21.37
CA ALA A 400 19.60 13.27 20.74
C ALA A 400 20.75 12.28 20.89
N LEU A 401 20.42 10.99 20.96
CA LEU A 401 21.36 9.87 21.03
C LEU A 401 21.11 8.89 19.88
N THR A 402 22.17 8.21 19.40
CA THR A 402 22.01 7.08 18.46
C THR A 402 21.19 5.96 19.10
N ALA A 403 20.49 5.16 18.28
CA ALA A 403 19.64 4.08 18.79
C ALA A 403 20.42 3.07 19.66
N SER A 404 21.62 2.67 19.22
CA SER A 404 22.51 1.78 19.99
C SER A 404 22.96 2.42 21.30
N ALA A 405 23.29 3.73 21.31
CA ALA A 405 23.63 4.41 22.54
C ALA A 405 22.45 4.45 23.52
N GLN A 406 21.22 4.65 23.05
CA GLN A 406 20.04 4.59 23.92
C GLN A 406 19.82 3.20 24.51
N GLU A 407 20.01 2.15 23.71
CA GLU A 407 19.88 0.76 24.15
C GLU A 407 20.93 0.40 25.23
N ASP A 408 22.19 0.77 25.01
CA ASP A 408 23.30 0.44 25.91
C ASP A 408 23.32 1.29 27.18
N ALA A 409 22.92 2.55 27.05
CA ALA A 409 23.15 3.56 28.08
C ALA A 409 21.98 3.76 29.05
N LEU A 410 20.82 3.16 28.78
CA LEU A 410 19.65 3.19 29.66
C LEU A 410 19.42 1.82 30.30
N PRO A 411 18.82 1.77 31.51
CA PRO A 411 18.36 0.52 32.08
C PRO A 411 17.38 -0.17 31.12
N ALA A 412 17.71 -1.39 30.69
CA ALA A 412 16.79 -2.23 29.94
C ALA A 412 15.54 -2.47 30.80
N GLY A 413 14.34 -2.35 30.20
CA GLY A 413 13.07 -2.65 30.86
C GLY A 413 13.10 -4.08 31.40
N GLY A 414 13.34 -4.23 32.71
CA GLY A 414 13.47 -5.52 33.38
C GLY A 414 12.11 -6.05 33.85
N ALA A 415 12.12 -6.91 34.86
CA ALA A 415 10.88 -7.34 35.53
C ALA A 415 10.09 -6.12 36.03
N THR A 416 8.76 -6.17 35.94
CA THR A 416 7.86 -5.07 36.33
C THR A 416 7.91 -4.71 37.81
N ASN A 417 8.28 -5.67 38.66
CA ASN A 417 8.53 -5.47 40.09
C ASN A 417 10.02 -5.28 40.42
N GLY A 418 10.89 -5.25 39.40
CA GLY A 418 12.32 -5.06 39.56
C GLY A 418 12.71 -3.59 39.71
N THR A 419 13.96 -3.38 40.07
CA THR A 419 14.55 -2.05 40.26
C THR A 419 15.90 -1.93 39.58
N PHE A 420 16.34 -0.71 39.31
CA PHE A 420 17.71 -0.39 38.89
C PHE A 420 18.34 0.67 39.80
N THR A 421 19.66 0.63 39.92
CA THR A 421 20.46 1.62 40.65
C THR A 421 20.77 2.81 39.74
N VAL A 422 20.42 4.02 40.17
CA VAL A 422 20.53 5.21 39.31
C VAL A 422 22.00 5.55 38.99
N SER A 423 22.92 5.35 39.93
CA SER A 423 24.35 5.66 39.73
C SER A 423 25.03 4.84 38.65
N ASP A 424 24.57 3.61 38.40
CA ASP A 424 25.18 2.72 37.40
C ASP A 424 25.03 3.26 35.98
N TYR A 425 23.98 4.05 35.75
CA TYR A 425 23.66 4.62 34.45
C TYR A 425 23.90 6.13 34.40
N PHE A 426 23.49 6.86 35.43
CA PHE A 426 23.43 8.33 35.42
C PHE A 426 24.49 9.00 36.33
N GLY A 427 25.28 8.22 37.06
CA GLY A 427 26.41 8.75 37.84
C GLY A 427 27.56 9.24 36.94
N ALA A 428 28.60 9.82 37.54
CA ALA A 428 29.71 10.41 36.78
C ALA A 428 30.40 9.44 35.79
N ASN A 429 30.46 8.15 36.14
CA ASN A 429 31.00 7.09 35.31
C ASN A 429 29.93 6.21 34.64
N GLY A 430 28.67 6.58 34.81
CA GLY A 430 27.52 5.84 34.32
C GLY A 430 27.44 5.81 32.80
N LYS A 431 26.80 4.77 32.27
CA LYS A 431 26.72 4.55 30.82
C LYS A 431 26.02 5.71 30.09
N PHE A 432 24.93 6.23 30.65
CA PHE A 432 24.20 7.37 30.10
C PHE A 432 25.07 8.63 30.04
N THR A 433 25.78 8.92 31.12
CA THR A 433 26.71 10.07 31.19
C THR A 433 27.78 10.01 30.10
N LYS A 434 28.34 8.82 29.85
CA LYS A 434 29.34 8.61 28.80
C LYS A 434 28.75 8.80 27.41
N ALA A 435 27.57 8.25 27.14
CA ALA A 435 26.89 8.38 25.87
C ALA A 435 26.48 9.84 25.58
N LEU A 436 25.91 10.53 26.58
CA LEU A 436 25.49 11.92 26.45
C LEU A 436 26.67 12.86 26.15
N ASN A 437 27.84 12.60 26.75
CA ASN A 437 29.03 13.41 26.57
C ASN A 437 29.93 13.00 25.38
N SER A 438 29.51 12.04 24.55
CA SER A 438 30.29 11.54 23.43
C SER A 438 29.79 12.06 22.09
N THR A 439 30.66 12.64 21.27
CA THR A 439 30.31 13.12 19.90
C THR A 439 30.03 12.00 18.90
N SER A 440 30.33 10.74 19.24
CA SER A 440 29.95 9.56 18.44
C SER A 440 28.56 9.01 18.80
N SER A 441 28.01 9.45 19.93
CA SER A 441 26.73 8.96 20.45
C SER A 441 25.67 10.06 20.48
N SER A 442 26.05 11.30 20.76
CA SER A 442 25.18 12.48 20.76
C SER A 442 25.52 13.44 19.62
N ASN A 443 24.48 13.89 18.90
CA ASN A 443 24.65 14.72 17.70
C ASN A 443 24.84 16.21 17.96
N SER A 444 24.55 16.67 19.18
CA SER A 444 24.47 18.08 19.55
C SER A 444 25.41 18.43 20.71
N VAL A 445 26.11 17.44 21.27
CA VAL A 445 27.09 17.67 22.33
C VAL A 445 28.30 18.43 21.78
N GLN A 446 28.74 19.45 22.51
CA GLN A 446 29.88 20.27 22.12
C GLN A 446 30.75 20.55 23.35
N THR A 447 32.05 20.77 23.12
CA THR A 447 33.00 21.15 24.17
C THR A 447 33.52 22.56 23.93
N ILE A 448 33.41 23.41 24.94
CA ILE A 448 33.92 24.78 24.92
C ILE A 448 35.27 24.84 25.64
N TYR A 449 36.24 25.49 24.99
CA TYR A 449 37.60 25.66 25.49
C TYR A 449 37.90 27.13 25.85
N ARG A 450 39.04 27.33 26.54
CA ARG A 450 39.46 28.54 27.28
C ARG A 450 39.46 29.88 26.52
N ASN A 451 39.28 29.90 25.20
CA ASN A 451 39.27 31.13 24.42
C ASN A 451 37.87 31.79 24.34
N SER A 452 36.91 31.31 25.12
CA SER A 452 35.52 31.77 25.11
C SER A 452 35.14 32.38 26.45
N ASP A 453 34.31 33.42 26.42
CA ASP A 453 33.75 33.98 27.64
C ASP A 453 32.60 33.09 28.10
N ILE A 454 32.67 32.61 29.34
CA ILE A 454 31.68 31.71 29.94
C ILE A 454 31.30 32.27 31.31
N TRP A 455 30.01 32.42 31.56
CA TRP A 455 29.47 32.90 32.82
C TRP A 455 28.58 31.86 33.47
N ASP A 456 28.69 31.72 34.80
CA ASP A 456 27.77 30.91 35.59
C ASP A 456 26.38 31.56 35.68
N ILE A 457 25.44 30.88 36.31
CA ILE A 457 24.07 31.38 36.52
C ILE A 457 23.99 32.66 37.37
N ASN A 458 25.04 32.99 38.13
CA ASN A 458 25.13 34.22 38.92
C ASN A 458 25.82 35.35 38.14
N GLY A 459 26.25 35.09 36.91
CA GLY A 459 26.95 36.04 36.05
C GLY A 459 28.45 36.15 36.30
N ASN A 460 29.04 35.29 37.14
CA ASN A 460 30.49 35.25 37.38
C ASN A 460 31.18 34.52 36.23
N GLU A 461 32.32 35.03 35.80
CA GLU A 461 33.14 34.39 34.77
C GLU A 461 33.75 33.08 35.29
N VAL A 462 33.71 32.03 34.46
CA VAL A 462 34.14 30.68 34.82
C VAL A 462 35.42 30.33 34.08
N THR A 463 36.52 30.13 34.81
CA THR A 463 37.87 29.89 34.23
C THR A 463 38.16 28.42 33.86
N THR A 464 37.13 27.57 33.78
CA THR A 464 37.27 26.12 33.54
C THR A 464 37.61 25.81 32.08
N THR A 465 38.45 24.79 31.85
CA THR A 465 38.75 24.25 30.51
C THR A 465 37.86 23.07 30.18
N GLY A 466 37.29 23.04 28.97
CA GLY A 466 36.69 21.83 28.41
C GLY A 466 35.29 21.53 28.97
N LEU A 467 34.42 22.54 29.01
CA LEU A 467 33.03 22.34 29.40
C LEU A 467 32.28 21.65 28.26
N THR A 468 31.85 20.41 28.48
CA THR A 468 31.07 19.61 27.54
C THR A 468 29.59 19.70 27.87
N GLY A 469 28.77 20.06 26.89
CA GLY A 469 27.34 20.32 27.10
C GLY A 469 26.60 20.62 25.80
N PHE A 470 25.46 21.29 25.95
CA PHE A 470 24.50 21.52 24.87
C PHE A 470 24.14 23.00 24.80
N PHE A 471 24.18 23.57 23.59
CA PHE A 471 23.75 24.94 23.37
C PHE A 471 22.24 25.10 23.55
N GLY A 472 21.86 26.15 24.25
CA GLY A 472 20.50 26.64 24.39
C GLY A 472 20.18 27.83 23.50
N GLN A 473 19.00 28.37 23.72
CA GLN A 473 18.56 29.60 23.05
C GLN A 473 19.45 30.81 23.40
N ILE A 474 19.28 31.89 22.63
CA ILE A 474 19.99 33.14 22.83
C ILE A 474 19.69 33.72 24.23
N ASP A 475 20.74 34.04 24.97
CA ASP A 475 20.65 34.84 26.19
C ASP A 475 20.77 36.33 25.83
N SER A 476 19.62 36.97 25.68
CA SER A 476 19.54 38.40 25.36
C SER A 476 20.17 39.31 26.41
N THR A 477 20.30 38.85 27.67
CA THR A 477 20.83 39.68 28.77
C THR A 477 22.35 39.83 28.73
N LYS A 478 23.03 38.90 28.05
CA LYS A 478 24.48 38.88 27.85
C LYS A 478 24.89 39.12 26.40
N SER A 479 23.93 39.12 25.48
CA SER A 479 24.18 39.42 24.07
C SER A 479 24.48 40.90 23.85
N THR A 480 25.43 41.19 22.98
CA THR A 480 25.75 42.54 22.50
C THR A 480 25.51 42.62 20.99
N SER A 481 25.53 43.83 20.42
CA SER A 481 25.38 44.01 18.96
C SER A 481 26.48 43.34 18.14
N THR A 482 27.62 43.02 18.74
CA THR A 482 28.80 42.43 18.07
C THR A 482 29.09 41.00 18.51
N ALA A 483 28.45 40.50 19.58
CA ALA A 483 28.64 39.15 20.09
C ALA A 483 27.33 38.60 20.68
N THR A 484 26.76 37.59 20.04
CA THR A 484 25.56 36.88 20.52
C THR A 484 25.96 35.90 21.61
N ALA A 485 25.24 35.92 22.73
CA ALA A 485 25.41 34.97 23.81
C ALA A 485 24.32 33.89 23.77
N HIS A 486 24.69 32.64 24.05
CA HIS A 486 23.79 31.51 24.16
C HIS A 486 23.84 30.92 25.56
N TYR A 487 22.73 30.36 26.03
CA TYR A 487 22.79 29.44 27.16
C TYR A 487 23.61 28.20 26.79
N PHE A 488 24.24 27.59 27.79
CA PHE A 488 25.00 26.35 27.64
C PHE A 488 24.71 25.43 28.83
N TYR A 489 24.11 24.28 28.54
CA TYR A 489 23.64 23.31 29.54
C TYR A 489 24.63 22.16 29.67
N VAL A 490 25.24 22.01 30.84
CA VAL A 490 26.23 20.97 31.15
C VAL A 490 25.58 19.93 32.06
N TYR A 491 25.59 18.66 31.66
CA TYR A 491 24.99 17.59 32.45
C TYR A 491 25.73 17.43 33.78
N ASN A 492 25.00 17.50 34.90
CA ASN A 492 25.54 17.35 36.25
C ASN A 492 25.11 16.01 36.87
N PRO A 493 25.97 14.97 36.84
CA PRO A 493 25.63 13.67 37.40
C PRO A 493 25.40 13.73 38.91
N THR A 494 26.13 14.56 39.66
CA THR A 494 25.96 14.68 41.12
C THR A 494 24.59 15.23 41.49
N LYS A 495 24.16 16.31 40.83
CA LYS A 495 22.83 16.88 41.03
C LYS A 495 21.72 15.96 40.50
N THR A 496 21.99 15.21 39.43
CA THR A 496 21.09 14.17 38.94
C THR A 496 20.87 13.08 39.98
N LEU A 497 21.94 12.57 40.60
CA LEU A 497 21.79 11.59 41.69
C LEU A 497 21.06 12.16 42.90
N ALA A 498 21.23 13.43 43.23
CA ALA A 498 20.52 14.08 44.34
C ALA A 498 19.02 14.33 44.04
N ALA A 499 18.66 14.51 42.76
CA ALA A 499 17.28 14.75 42.33
C ALA A 499 16.43 13.47 42.20
N ASN A 500 17.04 12.29 42.35
CA ASN A 500 16.37 11.00 42.19
C ASN A 500 16.63 10.11 43.42
N ALA A 501 15.76 9.13 43.66
CA ALA A 501 16.06 8.08 44.63
C ALA A 501 17.27 7.25 44.14
N SER A 502 18.09 6.70 45.06
CA SER A 502 19.26 5.89 44.71
C SER A 502 18.92 4.65 43.88
N THR A 503 17.70 4.15 44.05
CA THR A 503 17.14 2.99 43.36
C THR A 503 15.73 3.34 42.89
N LEU A 504 15.40 2.99 41.65
CA LEU A 504 14.09 3.23 41.05
C LEU A 504 13.49 1.95 40.51
N ALA A 505 12.17 1.85 40.49
CA ALA A 505 11.48 0.76 39.81
C ALA A 505 11.78 0.80 38.30
N ASN A 506 11.88 -0.37 37.66
CA ASN A 506 12.10 -0.44 36.22
C ASN A 506 11.00 0.31 35.46
N GLY A 507 11.40 1.06 34.42
CA GLY A 507 10.49 1.90 33.63
C GLY A 507 10.11 3.24 34.28
N SER A 508 10.62 3.54 35.47
CA SER A 508 10.52 4.89 36.05
C SER A 508 11.19 5.93 35.15
N SER A 509 10.78 7.19 35.26
CA SER A 509 11.52 8.30 34.65
C SER A 509 12.64 8.78 35.57
N VAL A 510 13.77 9.17 34.99
CA VAL A 510 14.90 9.79 35.71
C VAL A 510 14.97 11.27 35.38
N THR A 511 15.07 12.12 36.41
CA THR A 511 15.27 13.57 36.22
C THR A 511 16.75 13.86 36.06
N LEU A 512 17.19 14.19 34.85
CA LEU A 512 18.55 14.66 34.56
C LEU A 512 18.65 16.13 34.93
N VAL A 513 19.70 16.49 35.66
CA VAL A 513 19.93 17.88 36.09
C VAL A 513 21.14 18.45 35.35
N PHE A 514 20.96 19.63 34.76
CA PHE A 514 21.98 20.37 34.04
C PHE A 514 22.36 21.64 34.80
N ASP A 515 23.64 21.96 34.82
CA ASP A 515 24.10 23.30 35.16
C ASP A 515 23.95 24.22 33.94
N ARG A 516 23.47 25.44 34.17
CA ARG A 516 23.33 26.45 33.11
C ARG A 516 24.45 27.47 33.22
N TYR A 517 25.09 27.68 32.09
CA TYR A 517 26.04 28.76 31.83
C TYR A 517 25.49 29.64 30.70
N THR A 518 26.14 30.78 30.50
CA THR A 518 25.99 31.60 29.30
C THR A 518 27.36 31.75 28.65
N THR A 519 27.41 31.78 27.32
CA THR A 519 28.68 31.92 26.58
C THR A 519 28.51 32.65 25.26
N ASN A 520 29.55 33.34 24.79
CA ASN A 520 29.62 33.93 23.45
C ASN A 520 30.24 32.99 22.40
N THR A 521 30.54 31.73 22.74
CA THR A 521 30.98 30.75 21.76
C THR A 521 29.90 30.53 20.70
N THR A 522 30.27 30.66 19.44
CA THR A 522 29.38 30.33 18.32
C THR A 522 29.09 28.82 18.32
N PRO A 523 27.82 28.40 18.38
CA PRO A 523 27.46 26.99 18.30
C PRO A 523 27.88 26.38 16.96
N ASN A 524 28.50 25.20 16.98
CA ASN A 524 28.72 24.42 15.76
C ASN A 524 27.41 23.81 15.26
N SER A 525 27.32 23.55 13.96
CA SER A 525 26.19 22.84 13.36
C SER A 525 25.99 21.46 13.96
N LEU A 526 24.72 21.03 14.04
CA LEU A 526 24.33 19.67 14.42
C LEU A 526 25.03 18.60 13.56
N ASN A 527 25.50 17.52 14.16
CA ASN A 527 26.00 16.37 13.41
C ASN A 527 24.83 15.55 12.83
N SER A 528 24.53 15.76 11.55
CA SER A 528 23.43 15.09 10.86
C SER A 528 23.67 13.61 10.55
N ASP A 529 24.91 13.13 10.62
CA ASP A 529 25.27 11.80 10.10
C ASP A 529 24.96 10.65 11.09
N LEU A 530 24.67 10.98 12.35
CA LEU A 530 24.48 9.99 13.42
C LEU A 530 23.08 9.34 13.44
N ASN A 531 22.11 9.83 12.65
CA ASN A 531 20.71 9.38 12.71
C ASN A 531 20.15 9.28 14.15
N ALA A 532 20.57 10.20 15.02
CA ALA A 532 20.19 10.23 16.43
C ALA A 532 18.75 10.69 16.63
N ASN A 533 18.10 10.21 17.70
CA ASN A 533 16.73 10.60 18.06
C ASN A 533 16.59 10.84 19.58
N THR A 534 15.40 11.25 20.00
CA THR A 534 15.07 11.61 21.39
C THR A 534 14.01 10.67 21.99
N ASP A 535 13.93 9.42 21.54
CA ASP A 535 12.90 8.47 21.99
C ASP A 535 13.02 8.16 23.49
N TYR A 536 14.21 8.30 24.07
CA TYR A 536 14.46 8.15 25.50
C TYR A 536 13.88 9.28 26.38
N VAL A 537 13.41 10.37 25.79
CA VAL A 537 12.83 11.50 26.54
C VAL A 537 11.37 11.22 26.88
N SER A 538 10.96 11.47 28.13
CA SER A 538 9.56 11.35 28.52
C SER A 538 8.76 12.47 27.86
N LYS A 539 7.72 12.11 27.10
CA LYS A 539 6.81 13.06 26.46
C LYS A 539 5.72 13.55 27.40
#